data_AF-A0AAN6QIY2-F1
#
_entry.id   AF-A0AAN6QIY2-F1
#
_cell.length_a   1.000
_cell.length_b   1.000
_cell.length_c   1.000
_cell.angle_alpha   90.00
_cell.angle_beta   90.00
_cell.angle_gamma   90.00
#
_symmetry.space_group_name_H-M   'P 1'
#
loop_
_entity.id
_entity.type
_entity.pdbx_description
1 polymer ?
#
loop_
_entity_poly.entity_id
_entity_poly.type
_entity_poly.pdbx_seq_one_letter_code
_entity_poly.pdbx_strand_id
1 'polypeptide(L)'
;MPSAYLETVLTLGLQHPHLSPADTWRTLFDKNASESTGSVEPPSYSRYFTPSKLPAHQEMLRILREEPADTVTIVAIGPLTNVALAASEDPETFLRVKELVVMGGAVEVPGNCSPCAEFNCMADSVAAARVFALTSPVPSSTMPPSMHGKSVLPPYPPKLSRQLKLTLFPLDITTPHELRKKFFNEMIQPLKASGSPLAQWTDTFMSGTFNKIDEMLGDGSEPGLSLHDPLCIWYMLTRDDPAWKAVPKLEDIRIETCGQWTRGMHIVDRRLRAKPGEKDSTVQTHPADPMDAVTLDEVPGDTMGWLSVRKGNRINRMVASPGQDEFAGILLKRVFA
;
A
#
# COMPACT_ATOMS: atom_id res chain seq x y z
N MET A 1 25.01 -19.68 -16.52
CA MET A 1 24.21 -18.81 -15.63
C MET A 1 22.77 -18.93 -16.06
N PRO A 2 21.86 -19.51 -15.28
CA PRO A 2 20.47 -19.63 -15.70
C PRO A 2 19.79 -18.27 -15.55
N SER A 3 19.31 -17.75 -16.67
CA SER A 3 18.37 -16.63 -16.76
C SER A 3 17.15 -16.93 -15.90
N ALA A 4 16.97 -16.22 -14.78
CA ALA A 4 15.73 -16.23 -14.02
C ALA A 4 14.67 -15.51 -14.87
N TYR A 5 13.92 -16.28 -15.68
CA TYR A 5 12.69 -15.80 -16.27
C TYR A 5 11.71 -15.57 -15.11
N LEU A 6 11.49 -14.32 -14.74
CA LEU A 6 10.36 -13.93 -13.90
C LEU A 6 9.10 -14.17 -14.74
N GLU A 7 8.46 -15.32 -14.56
CA GLU A 7 7.09 -15.51 -15.05
C GLU A 7 6.18 -14.55 -14.28
N THR A 8 5.53 -13.63 -15.00
CA THR A 8 4.51 -12.76 -14.41
C THR A 8 3.29 -13.60 -14.07
N VAL A 9 3.11 -13.88 -12.78
CA VAL A 9 1.94 -14.57 -12.25
C VAL A 9 0.89 -13.53 -11.86
N LEU A 10 -0.32 -13.67 -12.40
CA LEU A 10 -1.48 -12.85 -12.02
C LEU A 10 -2.36 -13.63 -11.04
N THR A 11 -2.71 -13.02 -9.91
CA THR A 11 -3.67 -13.56 -8.92
C THR A 11 -4.80 -12.57 -8.70
N LEU A 12 -6.03 -13.08 -8.57
CA LEU A 12 -7.18 -12.28 -8.17
C LEU A 12 -7.37 -12.34 -6.64
N GLY A 13 -7.80 -11.21 -6.06
CA GLY A 13 -8.14 -11.09 -4.64
C GLY A 13 -9.53 -11.64 -4.29
N LEU A 14 -9.82 -11.78 -3.00
CA LEU A 14 -11.16 -12.11 -2.52
C LEU A 14 -12.12 -10.92 -2.73
N GLN A 15 -13.35 -11.18 -3.20
CA GLN A 15 -14.38 -10.16 -3.38
C GLN A 15 -14.87 -9.61 -2.03
N HIS A 16 -14.86 -8.28 -1.85
CA HIS A 16 -15.61 -7.62 -0.78
C HIS A 16 -17.09 -7.46 -1.23
N PRO A 17 -18.11 -7.66 -0.36
CA PRO A 17 -19.53 -7.73 -0.74
C PRO A 17 -20.15 -6.52 -1.46
N HIS A 18 -19.41 -5.44 -1.68
CA HIS A 18 -19.92 -4.16 -2.20
C HIS A 18 -19.24 -3.68 -3.48
N LEU A 19 -18.40 -4.49 -4.13
CA LEU A 19 -17.74 -4.13 -5.39
C LEU A 19 -17.96 -5.25 -6.41
N SER A 20 -18.85 -5.02 -7.38
CA SER A 20 -19.04 -5.89 -8.53
C SER A 20 -18.85 -5.10 -9.84
N PRO A 21 -17.81 -5.41 -10.61
CA PRO A 21 -17.86 -5.40 -12.06
C PRO A 21 -18.39 -6.76 -12.52
N ALA A 22 -19.43 -6.76 -13.36
CA ALA A 22 -20.17 -7.93 -13.80
C ALA A 22 -19.30 -9.08 -14.35
N ASP A 23 -19.32 -10.20 -13.61
CA ASP A 23 -19.25 -11.62 -14.01
C ASP A 23 -18.70 -12.03 -15.40
N THR A 24 -17.45 -11.71 -15.73
CA THR A 24 -16.76 -12.33 -16.89
C THR A 24 -15.53 -13.18 -16.52
N TRP A 25 -14.91 -12.91 -15.36
CA TRP A 25 -13.63 -13.53 -14.99
C TRP A 25 -13.77 -14.84 -14.19
N ARG A 26 -14.94 -15.13 -13.63
CA ARG A 26 -15.17 -16.30 -12.75
C ARG A 26 -14.97 -17.64 -13.46
N THR A 27 -15.26 -17.70 -14.76
CA THR A 27 -15.12 -18.92 -15.59
C THR A 27 -13.68 -19.38 -15.76
N LEU A 28 -12.69 -18.49 -15.58
CA LEU A 28 -11.26 -18.83 -15.68
C LEU A 28 -10.77 -19.75 -14.55
N PHE A 29 -11.54 -19.88 -13.46
CA PHE A 29 -11.10 -20.53 -12.23
C PHE A 29 -12.06 -21.60 -11.70
N ASP A 30 -13.13 -21.92 -12.44
CA ASP A 30 -14.12 -22.90 -12.01
C ASP A 30 -13.58 -24.34 -12.18
N LYS A 31 -13.56 -25.12 -11.09
CA LYS A 31 -13.05 -26.49 -11.08
C LYS A 31 -14.04 -27.50 -11.67
N ASN A 32 -15.31 -27.13 -11.84
CA ASN A 32 -16.38 -28.00 -12.34
C ASN A 32 -16.72 -27.77 -13.82
N ALA A 33 -15.88 -27.03 -14.57
CA ALA A 33 -16.08 -26.78 -16.00
C ALA A 33 -15.83 -28.00 -16.91
N SER A 34 -16.24 -29.20 -16.48
CA SER A 34 -16.22 -30.42 -17.29
C SER A 34 -17.59 -30.83 -17.86
N GLU A 35 -18.66 -30.06 -17.66
CA GLU A 35 -20.01 -30.44 -18.14
C GLU A 35 -20.79 -29.35 -18.88
N SER A 36 -20.12 -28.43 -19.58
CA SER A 36 -20.79 -27.59 -20.60
C SER A 36 -20.17 -27.81 -21.98
N THR A 37 -20.96 -28.44 -22.85
CA THR A 37 -20.70 -28.57 -24.29
C THR A 37 -20.62 -27.19 -24.94
N GLY A 38 -19.39 -26.70 -25.08
CA GLY A 38 -19.05 -25.44 -25.72
C GLY A 38 -17.61 -25.12 -25.36
N SER A 39 -16.67 -25.44 -26.25
CA SER A 39 -15.26 -25.09 -26.10
C SER A 39 -15.13 -23.56 -26.13
N VAL A 40 -15.29 -22.92 -24.97
CA VAL A 40 -14.85 -21.55 -24.77
C VAL A 40 -13.35 -21.65 -24.60
N GLU A 41 -12.61 -21.45 -25.70
CA GLU A 41 -11.17 -21.23 -25.59
C GLU A 41 -10.94 -20.11 -24.56
N PRO A 42 -10.02 -20.29 -23.59
CA PRO A 42 -9.66 -19.21 -22.70
C PRO A 42 -9.23 -18.04 -23.59
N PRO A 43 -9.67 -16.80 -23.30
CA PRO A 43 -9.45 -15.75 -24.27
C PRO A 43 -7.94 -15.56 -24.52
N SER A 44 -7.62 -15.08 -25.72
CA SER A 44 -6.26 -15.01 -26.26
C SER A 44 -5.23 -14.27 -25.39
N TYR A 45 -5.67 -13.56 -24.35
CA TYR A 45 -4.79 -12.90 -23.38
C TYR A 45 -3.96 -13.86 -22.51
N SER A 46 -4.38 -15.12 -22.35
CA SER A 46 -3.63 -16.11 -21.54
C SER A 46 -2.25 -16.48 -22.12
N ARG A 47 -1.92 -16.06 -23.35
CA ARG A 47 -0.60 -16.29 -23.96
C ARG A 47 0.53 -15.54 -23.24
N TYR A 48 0.24 -14.44 -22.57
CA TYR A 48 1.27 -13.55 -22.01
C TYR A 48 1.47 -13.69 -20.50
N PHE A 49 0.60 -14.43 -19.81
CA PHE A 49 0.73 -14.69 -18.37
C PHE A 49 0.05 -16.00 -18.00
N THR A 50 0.59 -16.67 -16.99
CA THR A 50 -0.05 -17.84 -16.39
C THR A 50 -0.76 -17.38 -15.11
N PRO A 51 -2.09 -17.41 -15.05
CA PRO A 51 -2.80 -17.05 -13.82
C PRO A 51 -2.53 -18.12 -12.75
N SER A 52 -2.21 -17.69 -11.53
CA SER A 52 -2.11 -18.64 -10.42
C SER A 52 -3.50 -19.12 -10.02
N LYS A 53 -3.56 -20.38 -9.59
CA LYS A 53 -4.76 -21.02 -9.05
C LYS A 53 -4.90 -20.81 -7.54
N LEU A 54 -3.87 -20.25 -6.88
CA LEU A 54 -3.91 -19.91 -5.47
C LEU A 54 -4.54 -18.52 -5.28
N PRO A 55 -5.27 -18.30 -4.17
CA PRO A 55 -5.63 -16.95 -3.74
C PRO A 55 -4.39 -16.06 -3.60
N ALA A 56 -4.51 -14.77 -3.92
CA ALA A 56 -3.39 -13.82 -3.90
C ALA A 56 -2.56 -13.82 -2.61
N HIS A 57 -3.20 -13.95 -1.44
CA HIS A 57 -2.50 -14.00 -0.15
C HIS A 57 -1.65 -15.25 0.03
N GLN A 58 -2.10 -16.40 -0.49
CA GLN A 58 -1.34 -17.65 -0.45
C GLN A 58 -0.20 -17.63 -1.47
N GLU A 59 -0.41 -17.00 -2.63
CA GLU A 59 0.65 -16.78 -3.61
C GLU A 59 1.76 -15.90 -3.05
N MET A 60 1.41 -14.82 -2.33
CA MET A 60 2.39 -14.00 -1.59
C MET A 60 3.21 -14.84 -0.62
N LEU A 61 2.56 -15.67 0.21
CA LEU A 61 3.26 -16.55 1.15
C LEU A 61 4.09 -17.63 0.45
N ARG A 62 3.67 -18.13 -0.71
CA ARG A 62 4.44 -19.08 -1.52
C ARG A 62 5.74 -18.45 -2.00
N ILE A 63 5.65 -17.28 -2.64
CA ILE A 63 6.81 -16.53 -3.14
C ILE A 63 7.77 -16.22 -1.99
N LEU A 64 7.26 -15.71 -0.85
CA LEU A 64 8.09 -15.39 0.31
C LEU A 64 8.78 -16.61 0.93
N ARG A 65 8.20 -17.81 0.82
CA ARG A 65 8.85 -19.07 1.28
C ARG A 65 9.97 -19.51 0.37
N GLU A 66 9.74 -19.42 -0.94
CA GLU A 66 10.66 -19.92 -1.97
C GLU A 66 11.85 -18.97 -2.19
N GLU A 67 11.63 -17.67 -2.10
CA GLU A 67 12.68 -16.67 -2.24
C GLU A 67 13.49 -16.50 -0.94
N PRO A 68 14.80 -16.20 -1.02
CA PRO A 68 15.59 -15.87 0.15
C PRO A 68 14.96 -14.71 0.94
N ALA A 69 15.09 -14.73 2.27
CA ALA A 69 14.58 -13.64 3.09
C ALA A 69 15.21 -12.30 2.67
N ASP A 70 14.44 -11.21 2.78
CA ASP A 70 14.88 -9.85 2.46
C ASP A 70 15.21 -9.56 0.98
N THR A 71 14.77 -10.40 0.04
CA THR A 71 14.90 -10.14 -1.40
C THR A 71 13.63 -9.60 -2.05
N VAL A 72 12.45 -10.02 -1.55
CA VAL A 72 11.14 -9.64 -2.11
C VAL A 72 10.63 -8.35 -1.47
N THR A 73 10.26 -7.36 -2.30
CA THR A 73 9.52 -6.17 -1.87
C THR A 73 8.10 -6.24 -2.40
N ILE A 74 7.11 -6.01 -1.54
CA ILE A 74 5.70 -5.95 -1.94
C ILE A 74 5.33 -4.48 -2.14
N VAL A 75 4.80 -4.13 -3.31
CA VAL A 75 4.27 -2.80 -3.61
C VAL A 75 2.75 -2.90 -3.64
N ALA A 76 2.09 -2.43 -2.59
CA ALA A 76 0.66 -2.45 -2.44
C ALA A 76 0.05 -1.12 -2.91
N ILE A 77 -0.55 -1.14 -4.10
CA ILE A 77 -1.22 0.00 -4.76
C ILE A 77 -2.75 -0.17 -4.79
N GLY A 78 -3.27 -0.81 -3.75
CA GLY A 78 -4.70 -1.13 -3.62
C GLY A 78 -5.05 -1.43 -2.15
N PRO A 79 -6.31 -1.77 -1.84
CA PRO A 79 -6.71 -2.12 -0.49
C PRO A 79 -5.86 -3.27 0.07
N LEU A 80 -5.46 -3.15 1.34
CA LEU A 80 -4.49 -4.06 1.98
C LEU A 80 -5.07 -5.43 2.37
N THR A 81 -6.27 -5.78 1.90
CA THR A 81 -6.97 -7.02 2.27
C THR A 81 -6.11 -8.27 2.08
N ASN A 82 -5.51 -8.45 0.90
CA ASN A 82 -4.69 -9.64 0.63
C ASN A 82 -3.40 -9.64 1.47
N VAL A 83 -2.83 -8.47 1.75
CA VAL A 83 -1.65 -8.32 2.61
C VAL A 83 -1.99 -8.71 4.04
N ALA A 84 -3.12 -8.22 4.58
CA ALA A 84 -3.60 -8.56 5.92
C ALA A 84 -3.94 -10.04 6.06
N LEU A 85 -4.51 -10.66 5.02
CA LEU A 85 -4.78 -12.10 4.98
C LEU A 85 -3.48 -12.91 5.02
N ALA A 86 -2.49 -12.58 4.17
CA ALA A 86 -1.20 -13.27 4.14
C ALA A 86 -0.49 -13.15 5.50
N ALA A 87 -0.42 -11.93 6.02
CA ALA A 87 0.14 -11.64 7.32
C ALA A 87 -0.57 -12.38 8.46
N SER A 88 -1.89 -12.58 8.38
CA SER A 88 -2.65 -13.27 9.41
C SER A 88 -2.54 -14.78 9.33
N GLU A 89 -2.38 -15.34 8.12
CA GLU A 89 -2.27 -16.78 7.90
C GLU A 89 -0.91 -17.30 8.35
N ASP A 90 0.18 -16.63 7.94
CA ASP A 90 1.54 -16.97 8.37
C ASP A 90 2.37 -15.68 8.58
N PRO A 91 2.30 -15.09 9.79
CA PRO A 91 3.01 -13.85 10.10
C PRO A 91 4.52 -13.96 9.93
N GLU A 92 5.13 -15.10 10.27
CA GLU A 92 6.58 -15.28 10.22
C GLU A 92 7.08 -15.39 8.78
N THR A 93 6.38 -16.15 7.93
CA THR A 93 6.67 -16.16 6.50
C THR A 93 6.46 -14.77 5.90
N PHE A 94 5.37 -14.09 6.23
CA PHE A 94 5.08 -12.75 5.71
C PHE A 94 6.19 -11.75 6.07
N LEU A 95 6.72 -11.82 7.28
CA LEU A 95 7.79 -10.94 7.75
C LEU A 95 9.14 -11.15 7.05
N ARG A 96 9.31 -12.20 6.23
CA ARG A 96 10.49 -12.37 5.35
C ARG A 96 10.58 -11.31 4.25
N VAL A 97 9.49 -10.56 4.00
CA VAL A 97 9.47 -9.46 3.04
C VAL A 97 10.51 -8.41 3.39
N LYS A 98 11.32 -7.98 2.42
CA LYS A 98 12.32 -6.92 2.56
C LYS A 98 11.68 -5.61 3.02
N GLU A 99 10.56 -5.29 2.40
CA GLU A 99 9.83 -4.04 2.59
C GLU A 99 8.41 -4.17 2.02
N LEU A 100 7.46 -3.54 2.70
CA LEU A 100 6.13 -3.28 2.17
C LEU A 100 6.02 -1.80 1.83
N VAL A 101 5.91 -1.47 0.54
CA VAL A 101 5.64 -0.12 0.05
C VAL A 101 4.14 0.01 -0.16
N VAL A 102 3.51 0.98 0.50
CA VAL A 102 2.05 1.16 0.46
C VAL A 102 1.73 2.51 -0.19
N MET A 103 0.99 2.49 -1.30
CA MET A 103 0.25 3.66 -1.75
C MET A 103 -1.07 3.71 -0.99
N GLY A 104 -1.23 4.73 -0.17
CA GLY A 104 -2.47 4.92 0.57
C GLY A 104 -2.33 5.88 1.74
N GLY A 105 -3.48 6.32 2.22
CA GLY A 105 -3.59 7.25 3.33
C GLY A 105 -3.53 8.73 2.94
N ALA A 106 -4.03 9.55 3.85
CA ALA A 106 -3.99 11.00 3.81
C ALA A 106 -3.69 11.44 5.25
N VAL A 107 -2.48 11.95 5.49
CA VAL A 107 -1.99 12.17 6.86
C VAL A 107 -2.09 13.66 7.22
N GLU A 108 -1.49 14.52 6.41
CA GLU A 108 -1.52 15.98 6.61
C GLU A 108 -2.44 16.70 5.61
N VAL A 109 -3.17 15.94 4.79
CA VAL A 109 -4.02 16.47 3.71
C VAL A 109 -5.42 15.86 3.77
N PRO A 110 -6.44 16.49 3.13
CA PRO A 110 -7.76 15.88 3.00
C PRO A 110 -7.73 14.54 2.26
N GLY A 111 -8.71 13.68 2.56
CA GLY A 111 -8.93 12.43 1.84
C GLY A 111 -9.55 12.65 0.46
N ASN A 112 -9.47 11.61 -0.39
CA ASN A 112 -10.07 11.61 -1.74
C ASN A 112 -11.33 10.74 -1.86
N CYS A 113 -11.64 9.91 -0.85
CA CYS A 113 -12.85 9.08 -0.81
C CYS A 113 -13.88 9.64 0.19
N SER A 114 -13.40 10.15 1.32
CA SER A 114 -14.14 11.00 2.26
C SER A 114 -13.28 12.21 2.61
N PRO A 115 -13.80 13.23 3.32
CA PRO A 115 -13.00 14.38 3.73
C PRO A 115 -11.71 14.04 4.51
N CYS A 116 -11.62 12.86 5.14
CA CYS A 116 -10.49 12.46 5.98
C CYS A 116 -9.83 11.13 5.58
N ALA A 117 -10.37 10.42 4.59
CA ALA A 117 -9.88 9.08 4.22
C ALA A 117 -9.53 8.99 2.74
N GLU A 118 -8.36 8.40 2.50
CA GLU A 118 -7.92 7.96 1.19
C GLU A 118 -8.61 6.63 0.83
N PHE A 119 -8.88 6.43 -0.46
CA PHE A 119 -9.64 5.31 -1.02
C PHE A 119 -9.18 3.92 -0.57
N ASN A 120 -7.91 3.55 -0.74
CA ASN A 120 -7.39 2.22 -0.40
C ASN A 120 -7.58 1.89 1.08
N CYS A 121 -7.35 2.89 1.95
CA CYS A 121 -7.58 2.72 3.38
C CYS A 121 -9.07 2.72 3.76
N MET A 122 -9.92 3.51 3.10
CA MET A 122 -11.37 3.47 3.33
C MET A 122 -11.98 2.13 2.91
N ALA A 123 -11.49 1.57 1.80
CA ALA A 123 -11.97 0.30 1.24
C ALA A 123 -11.75 -0.87 2.21
N ASP A 124 -10.62 -0.90 2.94
CA ASP A 124 -10.38 -1.89 4.00
C ASP A 124 -9.53 -1.33 5.14
N SER A 125 -10.17 -0.49 5.96
CA SER A 125 -9.51 0.16 7.12
C SER A 125 -9.02 -0.84 8.17
N VAL A 126 -9.70 -1.98 8.33
CA VAL A 126 -9.30 -3.02 9.28
C VAL A 126 -8.04 -3.73 8.80
N ALA A 127 -7.95 -4.06 7.51
CA ALA A 127 -6.72 -4.61 6.94
C ALA A 127 -5.55 -3.64 7.09
N ALA A 128 -5.75 -2.35 6.80
CA ALA A 128 -4.72 -1.33 6.96
C ALA A 128 -4.23 -1.23 8.42
N ALA A 129 -5.15 -1.16 9.38
CA ALA A 129 -4.83 -1.12 10.81
C ALA A 129 -3.99 -2.33 11.25
N ARG A 130 -4.38 -3.54 10.81
CA ARG A 130 -3.68 -4.79 11.15
C ARG A 130 -2.28 -4.85 10.54
N VAL A 131 -2.13 -4.48 9.27
CA VAL A 131 -0.82 -4.45 8.61
C VAL A 131 0.10 -3.42 9.27
N PHE A 132 -0.42 -2.23 9.61
CA PHE A 132 0.38 -1.20 10.30
C PHE A 132 0.82 -1.66 11.69
N ALA A 133 0.00 -2.44 12.40
CA ALA A 133 0.35 -2.99 13.70
C ALA A 133 1.60 -3.89 13.68
N LEU A 134 1.91 -4.55 12.56
CA LEU A 134 3.14 -5.36 12.43
C LEU A 134 4.43 -4.52 12.45
N THR A 135 4.33 -3.21 12.25
CA THR A 135 5.46 -2.29 12.40
C THR A 135 5.75 -1.98 13.87
N SER A 136 4.84 -2.27 14.79
CA SER A 136 5.03 -2.07 16.22
C SER A 136 5.87 -3.20 16.84
N PRO A 137 6.75 -2.92 17.82
CA PRO A 137 7.36 -3.96 18.65
C PRO A 137 6.31 -4.80 19.41
N VAL A 138 5.12 -4.22 19.65
CA VAL A 138 3.99 -4.87 20.32
C VAL A 138 2.75 -4.69 19.44
N PRO A 139 2.52 -5.54 18.42
CA PRO A 139 1.41 -5.35 17.47
C PRO A 139 0.05 -5.21 18.14
N SER A 140 -0.20 -5.99 19.20
CA SER A 140 -1.44 -5.91 19.99
C SER A 140 -1.75 -4.52 20.56
N SER A 141 -0.75 -3.65 20.69
CA SER A 141 -0.93 -2.28 21.20
C SER A 141 -1.66 -1.33 20.24
N THR A 142 -1.70 -1.67 18.94
CA THR A 142 -2.31 -0.84 17.89
C THR A 142 -3.32 -1.60 17.03
N MET A 143 -3.59 -2.87 17.34
CA MET A 143 -4.66 -3.64 16.68
C MET A 143 -6.01 -2.93 16.83
N PRO A 144 -6.83 -2.89 15.76
CA PRO A 144 -8.13 -2.25 15.83
C PRO A 144 -9.06 -3.01 16.79
N PRO A 145 -10.02 -2.32 17.43
CA PRO A 145 -11.00 -2.99 18.28
C PRO A 145 -11.86 -3.96 17.47
N SER A 146 -12.21 -5.09 18.06
CA SER A 146 -13.13 -6.06 17.46
C SER A 146 -14.52 -5.45 17.29
N MET A 147 -14.87 -5.08 16.07
CA MET A 147 -16.21 -4.60 15.76
C MET A 147 -17.22 -5.75 15.78
N HIS A 148 -18.12 -5.76 16.78
CA HIS A 148 -19.37 -6.52 16.86
C HIS A 148 -19.39 -7.87 16.11
N GLY A 149 -18.54 -8.83 16.51
CA GLY A 149 -18.56 -10.20 15.96
C GLY A 149 -18.09 -10.35 14.51
N LYS A 150 -17.47 -9.33 13.91
CA LYS A 150 -17.01 -9.34 12.50
C LYS A 150 -15.49 -9.34 12.29
N SER A 151 -14.68 -9.28 13.35
CA SER A 151 -13.23 -9.55 13.19
C SER A 151 -13.00 -11.04 13.11
N VAL A 152 -12.89 -11.56 11.88
CA VAL A 152 -12.73 -13.01 11.61
C VAL A 152 -11.27 -13.46 11.78
N LEU A 153 -10.30 -12.55 11.65
CA LEU A 153 -8.89 -12.91 11.67
C LEU A 153 -8.32 -13.00 13.11
N PRO A 154 -7.56 -14.06 13.44
CA PRO A 154 -6.98 -14.25 14.77
C PRO A 154 -6.01 -13.11 15.14
N PRO A 155 -5.76 -12.84 16.43
CA PRO A 155 -4.72 -11.92 16.84
C PRO A 155 -3.33 -12.42 16.40
N TYR A 156 -2.38 -11.50 16.20
CA TYR A 156 -0.99 -11.88 15.98
C TYR A 156 -0.37 -12.51 17.23
N PRO A 157 0.64 -13.40 17.07
CA PRO A 157 1.44 -13.87 18.19
C PRO A 157 2.02 -12.72 19.02
N PRO A 158 2.20 -12.90 20.35
CA PRO A 158 2.73 -11.85 21.22
C PRO A 158 4.20 -11.52 20.96
N LYS A 159 4.93 -12.45 20.33
CA LYS A 159 6.32 -12.27 19.90
C LYS A 159 6.42 -12.67 18.43
N LEU A 160 6.94 -11.77 17.62
CA LEU A 160 7.30 -11.99 16.23
C LEU A 160 8.82 -11.89 16.09
N SER A 161 9.40 -12.58 15.11
CA SER A 161 10.85 -12.56 14.89
C SER A 161 11.41 -11.17 14.58
N ARG A 162 10.60 -10.31 13.97
CA ARG A 162 10.96 -8.93 13.60
C ARG A 162 9.72 -8.06 13.35
N GLN A 163 9.95 -6.76 13.23
CA GLN A 163 8.93 -5.79 12.81
C GLN A 163 8.89 -5.71 11.28
N LEU A 164 7.71 -5.42 10.74
CA LEU A 164 7.55 -5.12 9.32
C LEU A 164 8.21 -3.77 8.98
N LYS A 165 9.04 -3.73 7.94
CA LYS A 165 9.48 -2.47 7.32
C LYS A 165 8.39 -1.98 6.37
N LEU A 166 7.68 -0.92 6.75
CA LEU A 166 6.62 -0.31 5.95
C LEU A 166 6.99 1.12 5.53
N THR A 167 7.00 1.36 4.22
CA THR A 167 7.16 2.69 3.64
C THR A 167 5.84 3.16 3.04
N LEU A 168 5.33 4.30 3.53
CA LEU A 168 4.01 4.83 3.18
C LEU A 168 4.14 6.00 2.19
N PHE A 169 3.39 5.93 1.10
CA PHE A 169 3.19 6.99 0.11
C PHE A 169 1.73 7.48 0.17
N PRO A 170 1.44 8.45 1.05
CA PRO A 170 0.09 8.99 1.19
C PRO A 170 -0.21 10.06 0.13
N LEU A 171 -1.44 10.58 0.12
CA LEU A 171 -1.86 11.73 -0.68
C LEU A 171 -0.96 12.96 -0.45
N ASP A 172 -0.35 13.09 0.73
CA ASP A 172 0.58 14.17 1.07
C ASP A 172 1.70 14.33 0.03
N ILE A 173 2.26 13.21 -0.43
CA ILE A 173 3.34 13.19 -1.43
C ILE A 173 2.84 12.79 -2.81
N THR A 174 1.74 12.04 -2.94
CA THR A 174 1.32 11.52 -4.25
C THR A 174 0.45 12.50 -5.04
N THR A 175 -0.40 13.28 -4.38
CA THR A 175 -1.28 14.25 -5.04
C THR A 175 -0.52 15.31 -5.85
N PRO A 176 0.59 15.89 -5.34
CA PRO A 176 1.33 16.91 -6.08
C PRO A 176 2.03 16.42 -7.36
N HIS A 177 2.19 15.10 -7.53
CA HIS A 177 2.86 14.50 -8.69
C HIS A 177 1.88 14.29 -9.84
N GLU A 178 1.62 15.36 -10.58
CA GLU A 178 0.63 15.35 -11.65
C GLU A 178 1.23 15.07 -13.03
N LEU A 179 0.47 14.33 -13.83
CA LEU A 179 0.58 14.35 -15.27
C LEU A 179 -0.47 15.30 -15.82
N ARG A 180 -0.04 16.42 -16.41
CA ARG A 180 -0.95 17.41 -16.99
C ARG A 180 -1.30 17.12 -18.44
N LYS A 181 -2.55 17.42 -18.82
CA LYS A 181 -3.11 17.12 -20.15
C LYS A 181 -2.26 17.67 -21.29
N LYS A 182 -1.85 18.93 -21.23
CA LYS A 182 -1.05 19.58 -22.28
C LYS A 182 0.32 18.92 -22.41
N PHE A 183 1.01 18.71 -21.29
CA PHE A 183 2.32 18.06 -21.28
C PHE A 183 2.24 16.63 -21.84
N PHE A 184 1.24 15.84 -21.42
CA PHE A 184 0.99 14.51 -21.96
C PHE A 184 0.77 14.56 -23.48
N ASN A 185 -0.09 15.46 -23.95
CA ASN A 185 -0.39 15.61 -25.37
C ASN A 185 0.86 15.98 -26.18
N GLU A 186 1.65 16.94 -25.72
CA GLU A 186 2.89 17.35 -26.40
C GLU A 186 3.89 16.18 -26.53
N MET A 187 4.00 15.35 -25.49
CA MET A 187 4.88 14.18 -25.49
C MET A 187 4.36 13.03 -26.38
N ILE A 188 3.04 12.78 -26.38
CA ILE A 188 2.46 11.60 -27.04
C ILE A 188 2.25 11.80 -28.54
N GLN A 189 2.00 13.04 -29.00
CA GLN A 189 1.63 13.32 -30.40
C GLN A 189 2.71 12.91 -31.42
N PRO A 190 4.03 13.18 -31.22
CA PRO A 190 5.06 12.70 -32.14
C PRO A 190 5.10 11.17 -32.23
N LEU A 191 4.90 10.48 -31.11
CA LEU A 191 4.90 9.00 -31.04
C LEU A 191 3.67 8.41 -31.74
N LYS A 192 2.51 9.07 -31.63
CA LYS A 192 1.32 8.68 -32.40
C LYS A 192 1.53 8.91 -33.89
N ALA A 193 2.12 10.04 -34.27
CA ALA A 193 2.42 10.38 -35.67
C ALA A 193 3.42 9.39 -36.29
N SER A 194 4.33 8.83 -35.50
CA SER A 194 5.24 7.76 -35.94
C SER A 194 4.58 6.37 -35.96
N GLY A 195 3.29 6.26 -35.63
CA GLY A 195 2.54 5.01 -35.66
C GLY A 195 2.72 4.09 -34.44
N SER A 196 3.20 4.60 -33.29
CA SER A 196 3.39 3.77 -32.08
C SER A 196 2.06 3.22 -31.54
N PRO A 197 1.85 1.88 -31.52
CA PRO A 197 0.62 1.29 -31.00
C PRO A 197 0.43 1.55 -29.50
N LEU A 198 1.52 1.52 -28.72
CA LEU A 198 1.46 1.82 -27.28
C LEU A 198 1.01 3.27 -27.06
N ALA A 199 1.52 4.22 -27.84
CA ALA A 199 1.14 5.63 -27.70
C ALA A 199 -0.34 5.86 -28.04
N GLN A 200 -0.87 5.19 -29.07
CA GLN A 200 -2.29 5.25 -29.43
C GLN A 200 -3.19 4.67 -28.33
N TRP A 201 -2.79 3.52 -27.77
CA TRP A 201 -3.53 2.89 -26.69
C TRP A 201 -3.53 3.73 -25.41
N THR A 202 -2.36 4.22 -24.99
CA THR A 202 -2.23 5.08 -23.82
C THR A 202 -3.03 6.37 -23.98
N ASP A 203 -2.97 7.01 -25.15
CA ASP A 203 -3.73 8.24 -25.44
C ASP A 203 -5.25 8.02 -25.33
N THR A 204 -5.75 6.87 -25.78
CA THR A 204 -7.18 6.54 -25.69
C THR A 204 -7.66 6.53 -24.23
N PHE A 205 -6.89 5.90 -23.35
CA PHE A 205 -7.24 5.82 -21.92
C PHE A 205 -7.08 7.18 -21.24
N MET A 206 -5.94 7.83 -21.45
CA MET A 206 -5.60 9.10 -20.81
C MET A 206 -6.49 10.25 -21.24
N SER A 207 -6.86 10.33 -22.51
CA SER A 207 -7.81 11.34 -23.01
C SER A 207 -9.16 11.25 -22.32
N GLY A 208 -9.67 10.02 -22.13
CA GLY A 208 -10.90 9.79 -21.37
C GLY A 208 -10.80 10.27 -19.92
N THR A 209 -9.70 9.94 -19.25
CA THR A 209 -9.43 10.39 -17.88
C THR A 209 -9.35 11.91 -17.77
N PHE A 210 -8.61 12.58 -18.66
CA PHE A 210 -8.49 14.04 -18.64
C PHE A 210 -9.82 14.74 -18.91
N ASN A 211 -10.62 14.24 -19.84
CA ASN A 211 -11.95 14.80 -20.08
C ASN A 211 -12.84 14.62 -18.85
N LYS A 212 -12.72 13.51 -18.14
CA LYS A 212 -13.50 13.32 -16.92
C LYS A 212 -13.10 14.27 -15.79
N ILE A 213 -11.79 14.51 -15.63
CA ILE A 213 -11.27 15.47 -14.65
C ILE A 213 -11.76 16.88 -14.98
N ASP A 214 -11.69 17.27 -16.25
CA ASP A 214 -12.19 18.57 -16.75
C ASP A 214 -13.67 18.77 -16.43
N GLU A 215 -14.51 17.77 -16.70
CA GLU A 215 -15.94 17.78 -16.34
C GLU A 215 -16.20 17.91 -14.83
N MET A 216 -15.36 17.27 -14.01
CA MET A 216 -15.53 17.26 -12.56
C MET A 216 -15.13 18.57 -11.90
N LEU A 217 -14.04 19.19 -12.37
CA LEU A 217 -13.54 20.46 -11.83
C LEU A 217 -14.36 21.63 -12.38
N GLY A 218 -14.62 21.66 -13.69
CA GLY A 218 -15.48 22.65 -14.34
C GLY A 218 -15.05 24.12 -14.15
N ASP A 219 -13.83 24.38 -13.69
CA ASP A 219 -13.32 25.70 -13.32
C ASP A 219 -12.41 26.33 -14.40
N GLY A 220 -12.21 25.62 -15.52
CA GLY A 220 -11.36 26.04 -16.63
C GLY A 220 -9.86 25.87 -16.37
N SER A 221 -9.48 25.23 -15.26
CA SER A 221 -8.08 24.84 -15.01
C SER A 221 -7.64 23.71 -15.94
N GLU A 222 -6.32 23.60 -16.17
CA GLU A 222 -5.80 22.49 -16.96
C GLU A 222 -5.97 21.17 -16.20
N PRO A 223 -6.58 20.13 -16.80
CA PRO A 223 -6.72 18.82 -16.13
C PRO A 223 -5.36 18.20 -15.79
N GLY A 224 -5.15 17.93 -14.50
CA GLY A 224 -4.01 17.20 -13.96
C GLY A 224 -4.45 15.85 -13.39
N LEU A 225 -3.76 14.77 -13.76
CA LEU A 225 -3.93 13.46 -13.15
C LEU A 225 -2.82 13.23 -12.12
N SER A 226 -3.15 13.16 -10.83
CA SER A 226 -2.21 12.73 -9.80
C SER A 226 -1.77 11.28 -10.04
N LEU A 227 -0.47 11.05 -10.13
CA LEU A 227 0.16 9.77 -10.44
C LEU A 227 0.46 8.98 -9.15
N HIS A 228 -0.60 8.62 -8.41
CA HIS A 228 -0.49 7.97 -7.11
C HIS A 228 0.34 6.68 -7.11
N ASP A 229 -0.12 5.68 -7.86
CA ASP A 229 0.53 4.36 -7.90
C ASP A 229 1.88 4.38 -8.63
N PRO A 230 2.02 5.08 -9.79
CA PRO A 230 3.31 5.17 -10.48
C PRO A 230 4.43 5.74 -9.60
N LEU A 231 4.12 6.62 -8.63
CA LEU A 231 5.12 7.18 -7.72
C LEU A 231 5.82 6.09 -6.89
N CYS A 232 5.07 5.08 -6.44
CA CYS A 232 5.62 3.94 -5.70
C CYS A 232 6.55 3.08 -6.57
N ILE A 233 6.21 2.90 -7.85
CA ILE A 233 7.06 2.19 -8.80
C ILE A 233 8.33 2.99 -9.09
N TRP A 234 8.21 4.31 -9.26
CA TRP A 234 9.37 5.16 -9.45
C TRP A 234 10.32 5.11 -8.26
N TYR A 235 9.79 5.13 -7.03
CA TYR A 235 10.57 4.87 -5.82
C TYR A 235 11.31 3.53 -5.92
N MET A 236 10.65 2.44 -6.31
CA MET A 236 11.33 1.14 -6.44
C MET A 236 12.46 1.11 -7.44
N LEU A 237 12.33 1.84 -8.54
CA LEU A 237 13.36 1.93 -9.57
C LEU A 237 14.50 2.90 -9.20
N THR A 238 14.31 3.77 -8.20
CA THR A 238 15.25 4.86 -7.86
C THR A 238 15.48 5.00 -6.36
N ARG A 239 15.20 3.96 -5.57
CA ARG A 239 15.17 3.99 -4.10
C ARG A 239 16.49 4.39 -3.45
N ASP A 240 17.59 4.24 -4.17
CA ASP A 240 18.94 4.60 -3.72
C ASP A 240 19.27 6.08 -3.99
N ASP A 241 18.39 6.82 -4.67
CA ASP A 241 18.51 8.26 -4.84
C ASP A 241 18.32 8.97 -3.48
N PRO A 242 19.33 9.71 -2.99
CA PRO A 242 19.28 10.38 -1.69
C PRO A 242 18.26 11.52 -1.62
N ALA A 243 17.69 11.95 -2.75
CA ALA A 243 16.66 12.97 -2.77
C ALA A 243 15.28 12.44 -2.33
N TRP A 244 15.08 11.13 -2.29
CA TRP A 244 13.95 10.54 -1.56
C TRP A 244 14.09 10.84 -0.06
N LYS A 245 13.10 11.54 0.51
CA LYS A 245 13.08 11.84 1.94
C LYS A 245 11.85 11.25 2.58
N ALA A 246 12.08 10.49 3.64
CA ALA A 246 11.05 10.15 4.60
C ALA A 246 11.07 11.12 5.78
N VAL A 247 10.06 11.00 6.64
CA VAL A 247 10.05 11.64 7.95
C VAL A 247 11.35 11.32 8.72
N PRO A 248 11.91 12.28 9.48
CA PRO A 248 13.18 12.09 10.19
C PRO A 248 13.10 11.03 11.31
N LYS A 249 11.88 10.73 11.77
CA LYS A 249 11.59 9.70 12.76
C LYS A 249 10.36 8.92 12.31
N LEU A 250 10.41 7.59 12.46
CA LEU A 250 9.27 6.72 12.20
C LEU A 250 8.05 7.16 13.02
N GLU A 251 6.90 7.25 12.37
CA GLU A 251 5.68 7.78 12.98
C GLU A 251 4.78 6.64 13.52
N ASP A 252 4.14 6.90 14.66
CA ASP A 252 3.00 6.10 15.14
C ASP A 252 1.74 6.60 14.43
N ILE A 253 1.47 6.03 13.25
CA ILE A 253 0.26 6.30 12.49
C ILE A 253 -0.72 5.15 12.74
N ARG A 254 -1.90 5.46 13.27
CA ARG A 254 -2.98 4.49 13.51
C ARG A 254 -4.15 4.74 12.58
N ILE A 255 -4.97 3.72 12.34
CA ILE A 255 -6.11 3.80 11.42
C ILE A 255 -7.41 3.77 12.21
N GLU A 256 -8.29 4.74 11.96
CA GLU A 256 -9.67 4.71 12.45
C GLU A 256 -10.49 3.70 11.65
N THR A 257 -11.12 2.73 12.32
CA THR A 257 -11.81 1.61 11.66
C THR A 257 -13.33 1.62 11.80
N CYS A 258 -13.88 2.51 12.63
CA CYS A 258 -15.24 2.37 13.14
C CYS A 258 -16.09 3.63 13.00
N GLY A 259 -15.46 4.81 13.06
CA GLY A 259 -16.16 6.10 13.05
C GLY A 259 -17.04 6.30 11.81
N GLN A 260 -18.28 6.76 12.02
CA GLN A 260 -19.24 7.02 10.93
C GLN A 260 -18.68 7.98 9.87
N TRP A 261 -17.92 9.00 10.31
CA TRP A 261 -17.39 10.05 9.45
C TRP A 261 -15.89 9.91 9.20
N THR A 262 -15.19 9.17 10.05
CA THR A 262 -13.73 9.13 10.14
C THR A 262 -13.09 7.78 9.80
N ARG A 263 -13.89 6.76 9.48
CA ARG A 263 -13.35 5.46 9.05
C ARG A 263 -12.37 5.62 7.88
N GLY A 264 -11.20 4.98 7.99
CA GLY A 264 -10.10 5.09 7.04
C GLY A 264 -9.14 6.25 7.30
N MET A 265 -9.41 7.11 8.29
CA MET A 265 -8.53 8.22 8.64
C MET A 265 -7.22 7.72 9.26
N HIS A 266 -6.11 8.34 8.85
CA HIS A 266 -4.80 8.15 9.46
C HIS A 266 -4.63 9.12 10.63
N ILE A 267 -4.50 8.58 11.84
CA ILE A 267 -4.42 9.33 13.09
C ILE A 267 -2.97 9.37 13.56
N VAL A 268 -2.48 10.57 13.84
CA VAL A 268 -1.15 10.82 14.42
C VAL A 268 -1.29 11.76 15.62
N ASP A 269 -0.65 11.43 16.74
CA ASP A 269 -0.54 12.36 17.87
C ASP A 269 0.53 13.42 17.58
N ARG A 270 0.08 14.62 17.19
CA ARG A 270 0.95 15.77 16.88
C ARG A 270 1.29 16.63 18.10
N ARG A 271 0.80 16.29 19.29
CA ARG A 271 1.10 17.06 20.50
C ARG A 271 2.57 16.88 20.86
N LEU A 272 3.32 17.97 21.03
CA LEU A 272 4.74 17.98 21.39
C LEU A 272 4.97 17.61 22.87
N ARG A 273 4.53 16.41 23.26
CA ARG A 273 4.65 15.89 24.62
C ARG A 273 5.91 15.04 24.73
N ALA A 274 6.66 15.23 25.81
CA ALA A 274 7.83 14.41 26.10
C ALA A 274 7.40 12.95 26.32
N LYS A 275 8.11 12.01 25.68
CA LYS A 275 7.99 10.59 25.97
C LYS A 275 9.03 10.22 27.03
N PRO A 276 8.64 9.81 28.24
CA PRO A 276 9.57 9.58 29.35
C PRO A 276 10.77 8.68 28.99
N GLY A 277 10.56 7.62 28.21
CA GLY A 277 11.63 6.69 27.79
C GLY A 277 12.40 7.05 26.52
N GLU A 278 12.15 8.21 25.88
CA GLU A 278 12.73 8.51 24.56
C GLU A 278 14.18 9.00 24.64
N LYS A 279 14.51 9.80 25.66
CA LYS A 279 15.90 10.26 25.92
C LYS A 279 16.80 9.14 26.44
N ASP A 280 16.19 8.12 27.06
CA ASP A 280 16.86 7.00 27.72
C ASP A 280 16.89 5.73 26.86
N SER A 281 16.69 5.83 25.54
CA SER A 281 16.75 4.72 24.58
C SER A 281 18.11 4.01 24.47
N THR A 282 19.07 4.36 25.35
CA THR A 282 20.35 3.66 25.60
C THR A 282 20.34 2.79 26.87
N VAL A 283 19.28 2.81 27.69
CA VAL A 283 19.20 1.98 28.89
C VAL A 283 18.94 0.54 28.48
N GLN A 284 20.01 -0.27 28.51
CA GLN A 284 19.91 -1.71 28.54
C GLN A 284 19.08 -2.08 29.78
N THR A 285 17.91 -2.69 29.57
CA THR A 285 17.16 -3.30 30.67
C THR A 285 18.10 -4.27 31.38
N HIS A 286 18.39 -4.03 32.66
CA HIS A 286 19.13 -5.01 33.44
C HIS A 286 18.29 -6.31 33.45
N PRO A 287 18.84 -7.48 33.10
CA PRO A 287 18.09 -8.74 33.07
C PRO A 287 17.42 -9.09 34.41
N ALA A 288 17.85 -8.46 35.50
CA ALA A 288 17.36 -8.66 36.86
C ALA A 288 16.21 -7.72 37.28
N ASP A 289 15.93 -6.63 36.54
CA ASP A 289 14.86 -5.68 36.91
C ASP A 289 13.99 -5.27 35.71
N PRO A 290 13.02 -6.12 35.33
CA PRO A 290 12.06 -5.81 34.28
C PRO A 290 11.00 -4.77 34.69
N MET A 291 10.90 -4.39 35.97
CA MET A 291 9.88 -3.45 36.45
C MET A 291 10.18 -2.00 36.03
N ASP A 292 11.45 -1.59 36.01
CA ASP A 292 11.86 -0.25 35.58
C ASP A 292 11.48 0.06 34.12
N ALA A 293 11.47 -0.97 33.28
CA ALA A 293 11.02 -0.82 31.89
C ALA A 293 9.50 -0.71 31.76
N VAL A 294 8.75 -1.35 32.66
CA VAL A 294 7.28 -1.33 32.67
C VAL A 294 6.77 0.02 33.18
N THR A 295 7.42 0.60 34.20
CA THR A 295 7.04 1.90 34.76
C THR A 295 7.28 3.06 33.79
N LEU A 296 8.31 3.00 32.94
CA LEU A 296 8.58 4.02 31.91
C LEU A 296 7.58 3.99 30.75
N ASP A 297 6.96 2.84 30.48
CA ASP A 297 5.97 2.67 29.41
C ASP A 297 4.53 2.99 29.84
N GLU A 298 4.26 3.01 31.14
CA GLU A 298 2.96 3.39 31.71
C GLU A 298 2.95 4.87 32.08
N VAL A 299 2.56 5.72 31.13
CA VAL A 299 2.44 7.16 31.36
C VAL A 299 1.04 7.48 31.92
N PRO A 300 0.92 8.10 33.11
CA PRO A 300 -0.37 8.48 33.68
C PRO A 300 -1.20 9.33 32.71
N GLY A 301 -2.44 8.91 32.45
CA GLY A 301 -3.35 9.58 31.50
C GLY A 301 -3.13 9.22 30.02
N ASP A 302 -2.17 8.37 29.68
CA ASP A 302 -1.95 7.87 28.32
C ASP A 302 -2.55 6.48 28.12
N THR A 303 -3.87 6.37 28.25
CA THR A 303 -4.61 5.11 28.20
C THR A 303 -4.45 4.35 26.88
N MET A 304 -4.14 5.05 25.79
CA MET A 304 -3.96 4.49 24.45
C MET A 304 -2.48 4.29 24.07
N GLY A 305 -1.54 4.57 24.97
CA GLY A 305 -0.11 4.31 24.78
C GLY A 305 0.55 5.13 23.67
N TRP A 306 0.14 6.39 23.45
CA TRP A 306 0.75 7.30 22.45
C TRP A 306 2.14 7.81 22.89
N LEU A 307 2.39 7.89 24.19
CA LEU A 307 3.62 8.35 24.81
C LEU A 307 4.60 7.22 25.12
N SER A 308 4.18 5.96 25.01
CA SER A 308 5.06 4.81 25.14
C SER A 308 6.08 4.76 24.00
N VAL A 309 7.30 4.31 24.32
CA VAL A 309 8.39 4.10 23.36
C VAL A 309 8.41 2.68 22.81
N ARG A 310 7.66 1.75 23.42
CA ARG A 310 7.51 0.37 22.96
C ARG A 310 6.22 0.10 22.20
N LYS A 311 5.14 0.81 22.53
CA LYS A 311 3.87 0.74 21.80
C LYS A 311 3.89 1.64 20.57
N GLY A 312 2.81 1.56 19.78
CA GLY A 312 2.65 2.38 18.59
C GLY A 312 3.34 1.81 17.35
N ASN A 313 2.92 2.27 16.18
CA ASN A 313 3.46 1.84 14.90
C ASN A 313 4.82 2.51 14.62
N ARG A 314 5.58 1.98 13.65
CA ARG A 314 6.88 2.50 13.20
C ARG A 314 6.87 2.61 11.68
N ILE A 315 6.22 3.67 11.18
CA ILE A 315 5.97 3.83 9.74
C ILE A 315 6.93 4.84 9.14
N ASN A 316 7.53 4.46 8.01
CA ASN A 316 8.41 5.31 7.21
C ASN A 316 7.56 6.09 6.19
N ARG A 317 6.99 7.24 6.58
CA ARG A 317 6.18 8.06 5.68
C ARG A 317 7.06 8.91 4.77
N MET A 318 6.84 8.82 3.48
CA MET A 318 7.53 9.60 2.47
C MET A 318 7.00 11.03 2.41
N VAL A 319 7.91 12.00 2.34
CA VAL A 319 7.59 13.44 2.35
C VAL A 319 8.23 14.23 1.20
N ALA A 320 9.25 13.68 0.52
CA ALA A 320 9.81 14.28 -0.69
C ALA A 320 10.33 13.22 -1.67
N SER A 321 10.26 13.54 -2.97
CA SER A 321 10.83 12.76 -4.07
C SER A 321 12.02 13.47 -4.73
N PRO A 322 12.77 12.80 -5.62
CA PRO A 322 13.86 13.39 -6.42
C PRO A 322 13.46 14.48 -7.42
N GLY A 323 12.23 14.98 -7.37
CA GLY A 323 11.68 15.97 -8.29
C GLY A 323 10.19 15.73 -8.49
N GLN A 324 9.37 16.69 -8.08
CA GLN A 324 7.92 16.60 -8.24
C GLN A 324 7.54 16.81 -9.72
N ASP A 325 7.96 17.94 -10.30
CA ASP A 325 7.60 18.32 -11.67
C ASP A 325 8.33 17.49 -12.75
N GLU A 326 9.48 16.91 -12.40
CA GLU A 326 10.27 16.07 -13.31
C GLU A 326 9.68 14.67 -13.48
N PHE A 327 8.90 14.20 -12.51
CA PHE A 327 8.45 12.82 -12.45
C PHE A 327 7.66 12.41 -13.69
N ALA A 328 6.68 13.21 -14.10
CA ALA A 328 5.83 12.92 -15.26
C ALA A 328 6.67 12.75 -16.53
N GLY A 329 7.68 13.61 -16.73
CA GLY A 329 8.59 13.52 -17.87
C GLY A 329 9.46 12.27 -17.83
N ILE A 330 10.01 11.92 -16.65
CA ILE A 330 10.79 10.69 -16.46
C ILE A 330 9.93 9.46 -16.73
N LEU A 331 8.71 9.42 -16.21
CA LEU A 331 7.77 8.31 -16.39
C LEU A 331 7.46 8.09 -17.86
N LEU A 332 7.01 9.14 -18.57
CA LEU A 332 6.66 9.03 -19.99
C LEU A 332 7.87 8.62 -20.83
N LYS A 333 9.05 9.20 -20.57
CA LYS A 333 10.29 8.80 -21.26
C LYS A 333 10.60 7.32 -21.06
N ARG A 334 10.41 6.76 -19.86
CA ARG A 334 10.65 5.32 -19.61
C ARG A 334 9.61 4.41 -20.25
N VAL A 335 8.35 4.81 -20.29
CA VAL A 335 7.27 4.02 -20.90
C VAL A 335 7.45 3.95 -22.43
N PHE A 336 7.96 5.01 -23.04
CA PHE A 336 8.09 5.15 -24.50
C PHE A 336 9.53 5.16 -25.02
N ALA A 337 10.50 4.74 -24.18
CA ALA A 337 11.94 4.68 -24.53
C ALA A 337 12.25 3.69 -25.65
#